data_AF-A0A093JFW9-F1
#
_entry.id   AF-A0A093JFW9-F1
#
_cell.length_a   1.000
_cell.length_b   1.000
_cell.length_c   1.000
_cell.angle_alpha   90.00
_cell.angle_beta   90.00
_cell.angle_gamma   90.00
#
_symmetry.space_group_name_H-M   'P 1'
#
loop_
_entity.id
_entity.type
_entity.pdbx_description
1 polymer ?
#
loop_
_entity_poly.entity_id
_entity_poly.type
_entity_poly.pdbx_seq_one_letter_code
_entity_poly.pdbx_strand_id
1 'polypeptide(L)'
;AATDPRVLALAAQVTESKDEDVPVLLLQLKAILNSASLGCKESKKIKQEIYYYDLTQYCMLVLRQDYSRLQGGWTTAAQLAEILSHCCVGLEVKEDPEEFYKKFLPLAIDNLLFLGRRLQARFIRAIKDKEKQDFLRCFHTVTDAICWLFGGHIQLTECVLQNDHFLQLLITDDIETGIIMMSVLSNILRVNSPVLLRVGEKILHSVLDELVYKLSSTTNPVIGNAATKLLLSLAKFCEQLVKLLTTRYKGLKVLLSKQWMGKGFDRDLSQLLDLLYLEQSNGKGEMQRQHQAACLIQATWRGFQTRKRLKKLPQAVTALQRSFRAKRKQELQHLKKQKEDEALKQQMQLQRQRAMRHFHERQLALLEIIHASQVDKHMQEMERKSALTIQRFWRGYRARRYFHQQKQSLKEYKAAVIIQRAACKFLEKRRKKRVLSPWKDTKGLTDEQRLALKQKVDDYIKLHPASQMSEEMSKELYTQAQEKLAQFLLRSSLDRRAAQRRETLLAQVNTDVELLMNAPGLAETTEKDLDIFMSRSVPVATKAKQSHNSMLKYTCWPWWKKLGDEFVEDDVIPDEALNAELGTLFIGGRK
;
A
#
# COMPACT_ATOMS: atom_id res chain seq x y z
N ALA A 1 -10.32 78.26 -3.93
CA ALA A 1 -10.52 77.78 -5.31
C ALA A 1 -12.00 77.48 -5.47
N ALA A 2 -12.64 77.98 -6.52
CA ALA A 2 -14.10 78.00 -6.64
C ALA A 2 -14.69 76.58 -6.58
N THR A 3 -15.57 76.36 -5.60
CA THR A 3 -16.47 75.21 -5.48
C THR A 3 -17.36 75.12 -6.70
N ASP A 4 -17.64 73.90 -7.21
CA ASP A 4 -18.56 73.74 -8.34
C ASP A 4 -19.97 74.20 -7.90
N PRO A 5 -20.54 75.25 -8.53
CA PRO A 5 -21.83 75.80 -8.12
C PRO A 5 -22.96 74.77 -8.22
N ARG A 6 -22.79 73.71 -9.02
CA ARG A 6 -23.76 72.62 -9.19
C ARG A 6 -23.84 71.71 -7.97
N VAL A 7 -22.71 71.43 -7.30
CA VAL A 7 -22.68 70.58 -6.09
C VAL A 7 -23.26 71.34 -4.90
N LEU A 8 -22.95 72.63 -4.78
CA LEU A 8 -23.51 73.53 -3.76
C LEU A 8 -25.02 73.70 -3.89
N ALA A 9 -25.52 73.91 -5.11
CA ALA A 9 -26.96 74.02 -5.37
C ALA A 9 -27.71 72.73 -5.01
N LEU A 10 -27.11 71.57 -5.31
CA LEU A 10 -27.66 70.27 -4.92
C LEU A 10 -27.65 70.03 -3.42
N ALA A 11 -26.57 70.39 -2.72
CA ALA A 11 -26.49 70.27 -1.27
C ALA A 11 -27.60 71.08 -0.58
N ALA A 12 -27.82 72.34 -1.01
CA ALA A 12 -28.88 73.18 -0.49
C ALA A 12 -30.28 72.60 -0.77
N GLN A 13 -30.52 72.09 -1.99
CA GLN A 13 -31.79 71.47 -2.35
C GLN A 13 -32.06 70.17 -1.56
N VAL A 14 -31.04 69.36 -1.30
CA VAL A 14 -31.17 68.11 -0.52
C VAL A 14 -31.52 68.42 0.94
N THR A 15 -30.98 69.49 1.52
CA THR A 15 -31.31 69.91 2.90
C THR A 15 -32.72 70.51 3.05
N GLU A 16 -33.28 71.09 1.98
CA GLU A 16 -34.59 71.75 2.00
C GLU A 16 -35.76 70.83 1.57
N SER A 17 -35.45 69.66 1.00
CA SER A 17 -36.45 68.74 0.42
C SER A 17 -36.98 67.71 1.42
N LYS A 18 -38.15 67.13 1.14
CA LYS A 18 -38.72 66.00 1.90
C LYS A 18 -37.97 64.71 1.58
N ASP A 19 -37.85 63.80 2.56
CA ASP A 19 -37.12 62.52 2.44
C ASP A 19 -37.50 61.66 1.22
N GLU A 20 -38.70 61.82 0.66
CA GLU A 20 -39.18 61.09 -0.52
C GLU A 20 -38.60 61.61 -1.86
N ASP A 21 -38.20 62.89 -1.92
CA ASP A 21 -37.68 63.54 -3.14
C ASP A 21 -36.14 63.50 -3.20
N VAL A 22 -35.50 63.33 -2.03
CA VAL A 22 -34.03 63.24 -1.88
C VAL A 22 -33.39 62.20 -2.83
N PRO A 23 -33.91 60.96 -2.99
CA PRO A 23 -33.32 59.97 -3.90
C PRO A 23 -33.28 60.44 -5.36
N VAL A 24 -34.28 61.19 -5.81
CA VAL A 24 -34.37 61.68 -7.20
C VAL A 24 -33.42 62.86 -7.42
N LEU A 25 -33.28 63.75 -6.43
CA LEU A 25 -32.31 64.85 -6.47
C LEU A 25 -30.87 64.34 -6.50
N LEU A 26 -30.56 63.29 -5.73
CA LEU A 26 -29.24 62.67 -5.70
C LEU A 26 -28.85 62.02 -7.04
N LEU A 27 -29.79 61.67 -7.92
CA LEU A 27 -29.47 61.17 -9.27
C LEU A 27 -28.80 62.24 -10.15
N GLN A 28 -29.02 63.52 -9.89
CA GLN A 28 -28.36 64.61 -10.61
C GLN A 28 -26.83 64.59 -10.41
N LEU A 29 -26.35 63.98 -9.32
CA LEU A 29 -24.93 63.73 -9.09
C LEU A 29 -24.30 62.88 -10.20
N LYS A 30 -25.07 61.98 -10.84
CA LYS A 30 -24.57 61.17 -11.97
C LYS A 30 -24.16 62.05 -13.16
N ALA A 31 -24.96 63.07 -13.47
CA ALA A 31 -24.65 64.00 -14.56
C ALA A 31 -23.42 64.86 -14.24
N ILE A 32 -23.26 65.27 -12.98
CA ILE A 32 -22.09 66.04 -12.52
C ILE A 32 -20.82 65.18 -12.60
N LEU A 33 -20.86 63.94 -12.11
CA LEU A 33 -19.74 63.01 -12.16
C LEU A 33 -19.33 62.66 -13.59
N ASN A 34 -20.29 62.49 -14.50
CA ASN A 34 -20.02 62.19 -15.91
C ASN A 34 -19.49 63.38 -16.71
N SER A 35 -19.70 64.62 -16.23
CA SER A 35 -19.18 65.82 -16.88
C SER A 35 -17.66 65.98 -16.75
N ALA A 36 -17.02 65.24 -15.84
CA ALA A 36 -15.57 65.21 -15.66
C ALA A 36 -15.00 63.85 -16.10
N SER A 37 -13.93 63.85 -16.90
CA SER A 37 -13.27 62.61 -17.33
C SER A 37 -12.65 61.85 -16.14
N LEU A 38 -12.74 60.51 -16.17
CA LEU A 38 -12.18 59.63 -15.14
C LEU A 38 -10.68 59.92 -14.93
N GLY A 39 -10.31 60.30 -13.71
CA GLY A 39 -8.91 60.50 -13.30
C GLY A 39 -8.37 61.93 -13.43
N CYS A 40 -9.15 62.89 -13.97
CA CYS A 40 -8.75 64.30 -13.99
C CYS A 40 -8.74 64.94 -12.59
N LYS A 41 -7.89 65.97 -12.40
CA LYS A 41 -7.83 66.76 -11.15
C LYS A 41 -9.19 67.36 -10.79
N GLU A 42 -10.03 67.65 -11.78
CA GLU A 42 -11.40 68.16 -11.61
C GLU A 42 -12.34 67.10 -11.03
N SER A 43 -12.28 65.85 -11.51
CA SER A 43 -13.06 64.74 -10.96
C SER A 43 -12.71 64.47 -9.48
N LYS A 44 -11.42 64.53 -9.12
CA LYS A 44 -10.97 64.40 -7.73
C LYS A 44 -11.52 65.52 -6.83
N LYS A 45 -11.55 66.77 -7.33
CA LYS A 45 -12.10 67.92 -6.59
C LYS A 45 -13.60 67.82 -6.38
N ILE A 46 -14.34 67.49 -7.43
CA ILE A 46 -15.80 67.29 -7.36
C ILE A 46 -16.14 66.20 -6.34
N LYS A 47 -15.40 65.08 -6.32
CA LYS A 47 -15.60 64.01 -5.32
C LYS A 47 -15.31 64.48 -3.89
N GLN A 48 -14.27 65.29 -3.69
CA GLN A 48 -13.97 65.91 -2.39
C GLN A 48 -15.12 66.81 -1.94
N GLU A 49 -15.65 67.66 -2.82
CA GLU A 49 -16.78 68.54 -2.51
C GLU A 49 -18.05 67.74 -2.18
N ILE A 50 -18.38 66.70 -2.94
CA ILE A 50 -19.53 65.82 -2.65
C ILE A 50 -19.39 65.12 -1.28
N TYR A 51 -18.16 64.80 -0.86
CA TYR A 51 -17.91 64.23 0.47
C TYR A 51 -18.07 65.26 1.58
N TYR A 52 -17.45 66.45 1.46
CA TYR A 52 -17.51 67.51 2.48
C TYR A 52 -18.90 68.14 2.64
N TYR A 53 -19.75 68.11 1.62
CA TYR A 53 -21.15 68.52 1.72
C TYR A 53 -22.09 67.40 2.19
N ASP A 54 -21.56 66.30 2.74
CA ASP A 54 -22.29 65.13 3.27
C ASP A 54 -23.24 64.43 2.29
N LEU A 55 -23.21 64.78 1.00
CA LEU A 55 -24.04 64.17 -0.03
C LEU A 55 -23.77 62.66 -0.16
N THR A 56 -22.54 62.23 0.09
CA THR A 56 -22.20 60.79 0.16
C THR A 56 -22.85 60.09 1.36
N GLN A 57 -23.00 60.76 2.51
CA GLN A 57 -23.67 60.23 3.69
C GLN A 57 -25.19 60.13 3.45
N TYR A 58 -25.79 61.15 2.82
CA TYR A 58 -27.19 61.09 2.41
C TYR A 58 -27.45 59.95 1.41
N CYS A 59 -26.57 59.76 0.41
CA CYS A 59 -26.63 58.59 -0.47
C CYS A 59 -26.60 57.27 0.32
N MET A 60 -25.76 57.14 1.35
CA MET A 60 -25.73 55.92 2.16
C MET A 60 -27.02 55.67 2.95
N LEU A 61 -27.59 56.71 3.57
CA LEU A 61 -28.82 56.59 4.36
C LEU A 61 -30.01 56.19 3.48
N VAL A 62 -30.09 56.80 2.30
CA VAL A 62 -31.17 56.60 1.34
C VAL A 62 -31.20 55.16 0.81
N LEU A 63 -30.05 54.48 0.67
CA LEU A 63 -29.99 53.08 0.21
C LEU A 63 -30.71 52.07 1.13
N ARG A 64 -30.94 52.40 2.42
CA ARG A 64 -31.71 51.52 3.33
C ARG A 64 -33.23 51.63 3.16
N GLN A 65 -33.72 52.66 2.47
CA GLN A 65 -35.15 52.92 2.33
C GLN A 65 -35.91 51.89 1.46
N ASP A 66 -37.24 51.89 1.58
CA ASP A 66 -38.13 51.02 0.83
C ASP A 66 -38.57 51.63 -0.50
N TYR A 67 -37.80 51.35 -1.56
CA TYR A 67 -38.06 51.85 -2.92
C TYR A 67 -39.28 51.23 -3.65
N SER A 68 -40.19 50.58 -2.94
CA SER A 68 -41.48 50.13 -3.52
C SER A 68 -42.46 51.27 -3.79
N ARG A 69 -42.33 52.41 -3.09
CA ARG A 69 -43.29 53.53 -3.15
C ARG A 69 -42.70 54.83 -3.72
N LEU A 70 -41.39 54.86 -3.95
CA LEU A 70 -40.66 56.06 -4.40
C LEU A 70 -40.68 56.18 -5.94
N GLN A 71 -40.62 57.42 -6.44
CA GLN A 71 -40.51 57.68 -7.88
C GLN A 71 -39.20 57.09 -8.46
N GLY A 72 -39.32 56.35 -9.56
CA GLY A 72 -38.20 55.62 -10.18
C GLY A 72 -37.85 54.28 -9.51
N GLY A 73 -38.53 53.89 -8.43
CA GLY A 73 -38.49 52.55 -7.85
C GLY A 73 -37.08 52.02 -7.57
N TRP A 74 -36.86 50.73 -7.84
CA TRP A 74 -35.59 50.03 -7.59
C TRP A 74 -34.47 50.44 -8.54
N THR A 75 -34.80 51.02 -9.69
CA THR A 75 -33.79 51.55 -10.61
C THR A 75 -33.08 52.77 -10.04
N THR A 76 -33.79 53.63 -9.29
CA THR A 76 -33.20 54.75 -8.56
C THR A 76 -32.21 54.25 -7.50
N ALA A 77 -32.58 53.22 -6.73
CA ALA A 77 -31.70 52.63 -5.72
C ALA A 77 -30.40 52.06 -6.34
N ALA A 78 -30.51 51.35 -7.46
CA ALA A 78 -29.36 50.78 -8.17
C ALA A 78 -28.43 51.87 -8.73
N GLN A 79 -28.98 52.97 -9.25
CA GLN A 79 -28.19 54.10 -9.73
C GLN A 79 -27.53 54.88 -8.58
N LEU A 80 -28.18 55.01 -7.43
CA LEU A 80 -27.58 55.61 -6.24
C LEU A 80 -26.44 54.74 -5.69
N ALA A 81 -26.57 53.42 -5.74
CA ALA A 81 -25.49 52.49 -5.39
C ALA A 81 -24.27 52.68 -6.30
N GLU A 82 -24.49 52.82 -7.61
CA GLU A 82 -23.45 53.13 -8.59
C GLU A 82 -22.78 54.47 -8.27
N ILE A 83 -23.55 55.55 -8.07
CA ILE A 83 -23.04 56.89 -7.72
C ILE A 83 -22.19 56.83 -6.44
N LEU A 84 -22.69 56.18 -5.39
CA LEU A 84 -21.97 56.03 -4.12
C LEU A 84 -20.61 55.34 -4.34
N SER A 85 -20.58 54.23 -5.10
CA SER A 85 -19.34 53.52 -5.40
C SER A 85 -18.34 54.39 -6.19
N HIS A 86 -18.81 55.17 -7.17
CA HIS A 86 -17.96 56.06 -7.96
C HIS A 86 -17.43 57.25 -7.15
N CYS A 87 -18.22 57.80 -6.23
CA CYS A 87 -17.79 58.86 -5.31
C CYS A 87 -16.67 58.36 -4.38
N CYS A 88 -16.80 57.14 -3.86
CA CYS A 88 -15.86 56.59 -2.89
C CYS A 88 -14.51 56.15 -3.50
N VAL A 89 -14.49 55.72 -4.77
CA VAL A 89 -13.27 55.23 -5.43
C VAL A 89 -12.44 56.40 -5.98
N GLY A 90 -11.18 56.48 -5.55
CA GLY A 90 -10.24 57.55 -5.94
C GLY A 90 -10.41 58.87 -5.19
N LEU A 91 -11.14 58.86 -4.07
CA LEU A 91 -11.27 59.98 -3.14
C LEU A 91 -10.04 60.03 -2.22
N GLU A 92 -9.35 61.17 -2.21
CA GLU A 92 -8.31 61.48 -1.22
C GLU A 92 -8.94 62.40 -0.16
N VAL A 93 -9.32 61.82 0.98
CA VAL A 93 -9.88 62.56 2.12
C VAL A 93 -8.73 63.28 2.85
N LYS A 94 -8.86 64.59 3.07
CA LYS A 94 -7.82 65.40 3.75
C LYS A 94 -8.06 65.53 5.26
N GLU A 95 -9.31 65.41 5.70
CA GLU A 95 -9.74 65.51 7.10
C GLU A 95 -10.25 64.13 7.58
N ASP A 96 -9.69 63.62 8.67
CA ASP A 96 -10.07 62.35 9.32
C ASP A 96 -10.19 61.13 8.38
N PRO A 97 -9.09 60.71 7.72
CA PRO A 97 -9.08 59.54 6.84
C PRO A 97 -9.49 58.25 7.57
N GLU A 98 -9.22 58.15 8.88
CA GLU A 98 -9.57 56.96 9.65
C GLU A 98 -11.09 56.71 9.74
N GLU A 99 -11.90 57.77 9.87
CA GLU A 99 -13.35 57.64 9.92
C GLU A 99 -13.90 57.15 8.58
N PHE A 100 -13.34 57.67 7.48
CA PHE A 100 -13.70 57.24 6.14
C PHE A 100 -13.39 55.75 5.91
N TYR A 101 -12.16 55.30 6.19
CA TYR A 101 -11.74 53.93 5.91
C TYR A 101 -12.30 52.89 6.90
N LYS A 102 -12.43 53.23 8.20
CA LYS A 102 -12.85 52.26 9.23
C LYS A 102 -14.36 52.22 9.46
N LYS A 103 -15.08 53.31 9.25
CA LYS A 103 -16.53 53.38 9.53
C LYS A 103 -17.35 53.55 8.26
N PHE A 104 -17.07 54.59 7.48
CA PHE A 104 -17.91 54.96 6.33
C PHE A 104 -17.90 53.88 5.23
N LEU A 105 -16.72 53.45 4.77
CA LEU A 105 -16.62 52.46 3.69
C LEU A 105 -17.21 51.08 4.04
N PRO A 106 -16.97 50.50 5.24
CA PRO A 106 -17.64 49.26 5.63
C PRO A 106 -19.17 49.39 5.71
N LEU A 107 -19.69 50.53 6.21
CA LEU A 107 -21.13 50.81 6.25
C LEU A 107 -21.72 50.97 4.84
N ALA A 108 -20.98 51.58 3.91
CA ALA A 108 -21.38 51.68 2.51
C ALA A 108 -21.57 50.28 1.91
N ILE A 109 -20.63 49.38 2.17
CA ILE A 109 -20.70 48.00 1.69
C ILE A 109 -21.85 47.23 2.34
N ASP A 110 -22.06 47.39 3.64
CA ASP A 110 -23.18 46.78 4.35
C ASP A 110 -24.52 47.17 3.70
N ASN A 111 -24.71 48.47 3.43
CA ASN A 111 -25.93 48.96 2.80
C ASN A 111 -26.09 48.48 1.35
N LEU A 112 -25.00 48.39 0.59
CA LEU A 112 -25.01 47.86 -0.77
C LEU A 112 -25.35 46.36 -0.80
N LEU A 113 -24.76 45.57 0.10
CA LEU A 113 -25.06 44.13 0.24
C LEU A 113 -26.50 43.91 0.70
N PHE A 114 -26.96 44.72 1.65
CA PHE A 114 -28.35 44.70 2.10
C PHE A 114 -29.31 45.02 0.95
N LEU A 115 -29.03 46.05 0.15
CA LEU A 115 -29.83 46.38 -1.03
C LEU A 115 -29.84 45.22 -2.04
N GLY A 116 -28.67 44.61 -2.30
CA GLY A 116 -28.56 43.41 -3.14
C GLY A 116 -29.45 42.29 -2.65
N ARG A 117 -29.49 42.03 -1.34
CA ARG A 117 -30.35 40.98 -0.74
C ARG A 117 -31.83 41.26 -0.94
N ARG A 118 -32.25 42.52 -0.80
CA ARG A 118 -33.65 42.91 -1.04
C ARG A 118 -34.05 42.73 -2.50
N LEU A 119 -33.16 43.08 -3.43
CA LEU A 119 -33.35 42.87 -4.86
C LEU A 119 -33.44 41.38 -5.19
N GLN A 120 -32.54 40.54 -4.66
CA GLN A 120 -32.57 39.08 -4.84
C GLN A 120 -33.87 38.47 -4.29
N ALA A 121 -34.30 38.85 -3.08
CA ALA A 121 -35.55 38.36 -2.49
C ALA A 121 -36.79 38.74 -3.32
N ARG A 122 -36.78 39.91 -3.96
CA ARG A 122 -37.86 40.37 -4.85
C ARG A 122 -37.81 39.70 -6.21
N PHE A 123 -36.62 39.49 -6.75
CA PHE A 123 -36.41 38.72 -7.97
C PHE A 123 -36.98 37.30 -7.83
N ILE A 124 -36.66 36.62 -6.73
CA ILE A 124 -37.17 35.26 -6.44
C ILE A 124 -38.71 35.23 -6.31
N ARG A 125 -39.32 36.30 -5.77
CA ARG A 125 -40.78 36.41 -5.58
C ARG A 125 -41.53 36.92 -6.82
N ALA A 126 -40.85 37.53 -7.77
CA ALA A 126 -41.49 38.11 -8.95
C ALA A 126 -42.06 37.00 -9.84
N ILE A 127 -43.29 37.18 -10.32
CA ILE A 127 -43.97 36.20 -11.18
C ILE A 127 -43.82 36.57 -12.66
N LYS A 128 -43.77 37.87 -12.98
CA LYS A 128 -43.70 38.36 -14.37
C LYS A 128 -42.25 38.45 -14.86
N ASP A 129 -41.99 37.97 -16.07
CA ASP A 129 -40.64 37.95 -16.65
C ASP A 129 -40.04 39.34 -16.86
N LYS A 130 -40.85 40.35 -17.21
CA LYS A 130 -40.38 41.73 -17.34
C LYS A 130 -39.87 42.29 -16.01
N GLU A 131 -40.63 42.09 -14.94
CA GLU A 131 -40.25 42.53 -13.59
C GLU A 131 -39.00 41.77 -13.10
N LYS A 132 -38.88 40.47 -13.42
CA LYS A 132 -37.66 39.69 -13.15
C LYS A 132 -36.43 40.27 -13.85
N GLN A 133 -36.54 40.60 -15.14
CA GLN A 133 -35.44 41.20 -15.90
C GLN A 133 -35.03 42.57 -15.33
N ASP A 134 -36.00 43.38 -14.93
CA ASP A 134 -35.73 44.70 -14.33
C ASP A 134 -35.02 44.56 -12.97
N PHE A 135 -35.48 43.63 -12.12
CA PHE A 135 -34.82 43.35 -10.84
C PHE A 135 -33.42 42.76 -11.03
N LEU A 136 -33.22 41.88 -12.00
CA LEU A 136 -31.92 41.30 -12.31
C LEU A 136 -30.95 42.38 -12.83
N ARG A 137 -31.42 43.30 -13.69
CA ARG A 137 -30.61 44.43 -14.14
C ARG A 137 -30.21 45.32 -12.98
N CYS A 138 -31.14 45.65 -12.08
CA CYS A 138 -30.85 46.42 -10.87
C CYS A 138 -29.84 45.69 -9.98
N PHE A 139 -30.01 44.37 -9.80
CA PHE A 139 -29.10 43.54 -9.02
C PHE A 139 -27.70 43.54 -9.62
N HIS A 140 -27.57 43.39 -10.94
CA HIS A 140 -26.28 43.45 -11.64
C HIS A 140 -25.58 44.79 -11.40
N THR A 141 -26.30 45.91 -11.54
CA THR A 141 -25.76 47.25 -11.28
C THR A 141 -25.27 47.41 -9.83
N VAL A 142 -26.01 46.89 -8.85
CA VAL A 142 -25.59 46.93 -7.44
C VAL A 142 -24.36 46.04 -7.22
N THR A 143 -24.31 44.84 -7.79
CA THR A 143 -23.14 43.96 -7.67
C THR A 143 -21.90 44.50 -8.37
N ASP A 144 -22.07 45.20 -9.49
CA ASP A 144 -20.99 45.91 -10.19
C ASP A 144 -20.46 47.08 -9.34
N ALA A 145 -21.36 47.84 -8.70
CA ALA A 145 -21.00 48.90 -7.77
C ALA A 145 -20.20 48.37 -6.57
N ILE A 146 -20.59 47.20 -6.02
CA ILE A 146 -19.83 46.51 -4.96
C ILE A 146 -18.44 46.12 -5.48
N CYS A 147 -18.35 45.52 -6.68
CA CYS A 147 -17.08 45.14 -7.29
C CYS A 147 -16.16 46.33 -7.55
N TRP A 148 -16.73 47.45 -8.01
CA TRP A 148 -16.01 48.69 -8.23
C TRP A 148 -15.42 49.24 -6.92
N LEU A 149 -16.22 49.22 -5.85
CA LEU A 149 -15.84 49.76 -4.55
C LEU A 149 -14.68 48.99 -3.91
N PHE A 150 -14.79 47.66 -3.78
CA PHE A 150 -13.68 46.87 -3.22
C PHE A 150 -12.49 46.74 -4.19
N GLY A 151 -12.73 46.90 -5.50
CA GLY A 151 -11.66 46.97 -6.49
C GLY A 151 -10.78 48.21 -6.31
N GLY A 152 -11.39 49.34 -5.92
CA GLY A 152 -10.66 50.55 -5.55
C GLY A 152 -10.03 50.49 -4.15
N HIS A 153 -10.67 49.78 -3.21
CA HIS A 153 -10.25 49.69 -1.80
C HIS A 153 -10.10 48.23 -1.37
N ILE A 154 -8.91 47.66 -1.55
CA ILE A 154 -8.60 46.23 -1.33
C ILE A 154 -8.98 45.77 0.09
N GLN A 155 -8.82 46.62 1.11
CA GLN A 155 -9.14 46.31 2.51
C GLN A 155 -10.61 45.89 2.71
N LEU A 156 -11.51 46.40 1.87
CA LEU A 156 -12.93 46.12 1.96
C LEU A 156 -13.31 44.71 1.56
N THR A 157 -12.44 43.99 0.83
CA THR A 157 -12.68 42.58 0.49
C THR A 157 -12.87 41.70 1.74
N GLU A 158 -12.20 42.04 2.84
CA GLU A 158 -12.35 41.35 4.12
C GLU A 158 -13.71 41.67 4.76
N CYS A 159 -14.11 42.95 4.74
CA CYS A 159 -15.42 43.39 5.23
C CYS A 159 -16.58 42.74 4.46
N VAL A 160 -16.46 42.59 3.14
CA VAL A 160 -17.48 41.94 2.31
C VAL A 160 -17.65 40.48 2.71
N LEU A 161 -16.55 39.74 2.87
CA LEU A 161 -16.59 38.31 3.22
C LEU A 161 -17.09 38.06 4.64
N GLN A 162 -16.78 38.96 5.58
CA GLN A 162 -17.25 38.88 6.96
C GLN A 162 -18.72 39.30 7.13
N ASN A 163 -19.32 39.94 6.13
CA ASN A 163 -20.70 40.40 6.22
C ASN A 163 -21.71 39.26 6.02
N ASP A 164 -22.66 39.13 6.95
CA ASP A 164 -23.70 38.09 6.94
C ASP A 164 -24.58 38.17 5.68
N HIS A 165 -24.81 39.36 5.13
CA HIS A 165 -25.61 39.53 3.91
C HIS A 165 -24.93 38.94 2.68
N PHE A 166 -23.59 38.94 2.61
CA PHE A 166 -22.87 38.33 1.50
C PHE A 166 -23.04 36.81 1.49
N LEU A 167 -22.89 36.15 2.64
CA LEU A 167 -23.12 34.71 2.75
C LEU A 167 -24.55 34.35 2.39
N GLN A 168 -25.54 35.12 2.84
CA GLN A 168 -26.95 34.91 2.48
C GLN A 168 -27.23 35.10 0.99
N LEU A 169 -26.56 36.06 0.34
CA LEU A 169 -26.65 36.25 -1.11
C LEU A 169 -26.07 35.07 -1.89
N LEU A 170 -24.99 34.48 -1.38
CA LEU A 170 -24.32 33.33 -1.98
C LEU A 170 -25.13 32.03 -1.81
N ILE A 171 -25.76 31.84 -0.64
CA ILE A 171 -26.63 30.70 -0.33
C ILE A 171 -28.00 30.89 -1.00
N THR A 172 -28.05 30.57 -2.29
CA THR A 172 -29.27 30.62 -3.12
C THR A 172 -29.34 29.49 -4.11
N ASP A 173 -30.54 28.96 -4.31
CA ASP A 173 -30.83 27.92 -5.30
C ASP A 173 -31.09 28.50 -6.71
N ASP A 174 -31.27 29.82 -6.81
CA ASP A 174 -31.49 30.50 -8.08
C ASP A 174 -30.20 30.56 -8.91
N ILE A 175 -30.34 30.22 -10.19
CA ILE A 175 -29.21 30.04 -11.11
C ILE A 175 -28.57 31.39 -11.44
N GLU A 176 -29.37 32.41 -11.76
CA GLU A 176 -28.88 33.68 -12.30
C GLU A 176 -28.21 34.52 -11.22
N THR A 177 -28.88 34.70 -10.08
CA THR A 177 -28.32 35.45 -8.95
C THR A 177 -27.14 34.72 -8.32
N GLY A 178 -27.17 33.38 -8.27
CA GLY A 178 -26.04 32.56 -7.82
C GLY A 178 -24.80 32.73 -8.70
N ILE A 179 -24.94 32.78 -10.03
CA ILE A 179 -23.83 33.04 -10.96
C ILE A 179 -23.23 34.43 -10.74
N ILE A 180 -24.08 35.45 -10.59
CA ILE A 180 -23.62 36.83 -10.34
C ILE A 180 -22.82 36.88 -9.02
N MET A 181 -23.33 36.28 -7.94
CA MET A 181 -22.62 36.25 -6.65
C MET A 181 -21.32 35.44 -6.69
N MET A 182 -21.28 34.33 -7.44
CA MET A 182 -20.03 33.59 -7.70
C MET A 182 -19.02 34.44 -8.51
N SER A 183 -19.49 35.29 -9.42
CA SER A 183 -18.65 36.27 -10.13
C SER A 183 -18.08 37.33 -9.18
N VAL A 184 -18.90 37.86 -8.25
CA VAL A 184 -18.43 38.76 -7.19
C VAL A 184 -17.34 38.08 -6.35
N LEU A 185 -17.55 36.83 -5.91
CA LEU A 185 -16.53 36.06 -5.20
C LEU A 185 -15.26 35.86 -6.04
N SER A 186 -15.39 35.60 -7.35
CA SER A 186 -14.25 35.49 -8.27
C SER A 186 -13.46 36.80 -8.34
N ASN A 187 -14.15 37.94 -8.38
CA ASN A 187 -13.52 39.26 -8.39
C ASN A 187 -12.81 39.56 -7.07
N ILE A 188 -13.39 39.18 -5.92
CA ILE A 188 -12.73 39.29 -4.61
C ILE A 188 -11.40 38.52 -4.61
N LEU A 189 -11.39 37.28 -5.11
CA LEU A 189 -10.19 36.44 -5.18
C LEU A 189 -9.13 36.97 -6.16
N ARG A 190 -9.56 37.67 -7.22
CA ARG A 190 -8.65 38.33 -8.16
C ARG A 190 -7.99 39.57 -7.56
N VAL A 191 -8.76 40.38 -6.83
CA VAL A 191 -8.28 41.63 -6.24
C VAL A 191 -7.44 41.38 -4.98
N ASN A 192 -7.88 40.45 -4.11
CA ASN A 192 -7.20 40.13 -2.86
C ASN A 192 -7.21 38.62 -2.60
N SER A 193 -6.39 37.88 -3.34
CA SER A 193 -6.23 36.43 -3.17
C SER A 193 -6.02 35.94 -1.72
N PRO A 194 -5.15 36.56 -0.88
CA PRO A 194 -4.89 36.05 0.47
C PRO A 194 -6.01 36.34 1.48
N VAL A 195 -7.07 37.08 1.11
CA VAL A 195 -8.13 37.48 2.05
C VAL A 195 -8.79 36.29 2.74
N LEU A 196 -8.99 35.18 2.01
CA LEU A 196 -9.66 33.99 2.55
C LEU A 196 -8.87 33.24 3.62
N LEU A 197 -7.55 33.45 3.70
CA LEU A 197 -6.73 32.90 4.79
C LEU A 197 -6.78 33.77 6.04
N ARG A 198 -7.15 35.05 5.90
CA ARG A 198 -7.29 35.99 7.03
C ARG A 198 -8.68 35.92 7.66
N VAL A 199 -9.68 35.61 6.85
CA VAL A 199 -11.07 35.44 7.29
C VAL A 199 -11.18 34.16 8.15
N GLY A 200 -11.99 34.21 9.21
CA GLY A 200 -12.15 33.11 10.15
C GLY A 200 -12.62 31.80 9.51
N GLU A 201 -12.18 30.66 10.07
CA GLU A 201 -12.44 29.32 9.52
C GLU A 201 -13.92 29.03 9.26
N LYS A 202 -14.83 29.56 10.09
CA LYS A 202 -16.28 29.36 9.93
C LYS A 202 -16.79 29.90 8.59
N ILE A 203 -16.36 31.10 8.21
CA ILE A 203 -16.80 31.77 6.98
C ILE A 203 -16.17 31.09 5.76
N LEU A 204 -14.89 30.72 5.88
CA LEU A 204 -14.20 29.94 4.84
C LEU A 204 -14.93 28.62 4.58
N HIS A 205 -15.29 27.89 5.64
CA HIS A 205 -16.05 26.65 5.52
C HIS A 205 -17.43 26.88 4.90
N SER A 206 -18.18 27.91 5.30
CA SER A 206 -19.50 28.17 4.69
C SER A 206 -19.41 28.50 3.19
N VAL A 207 -18.39 29.24 2.76
CA VAL A 207 -18.17 29.52 1.33
C VAL A 207 -17.81 28.24 0.57
N LEU A 208 -16.92 27.40 1.13
CA LEU A 208 -16.56 26.12 0.52
C LEU A 208 -17.72 25.13 0.48
N ASP A 209 -18.49 25.03 1.58
CA ASP A 209 -19.64 24.14 1.71
C ASP A 209 -20.68 24.54 0.64
N GLU A 210 -20.94 25.84 0.44
CA GLU A 210 -21.86 26.33 -0.58
C GLU A 210 -21.37 26.04 -2.02
N LEU A 211 -20.08 26.25 -2.31
CA LEU A 211 -19.53 25.94 -3.64
C LEU A 211 -19.60 24.44 -3.97
N VAL A 212 -19.29 23.59 -2.98
CA VAL A 212 -19.40 22.13 -3.12
C VAL A 212 -20.86 21.70 -3.22
N TYR A 213 -21.76 22.32 -2.44
CA TYR A 213 -23.19 22.09 -2.53
C TYR A 213 -23.72 22.41 -3.93
N LYS A 214 -23.43 23.60 -4.48
CA LYS A 214 -23.83 23.97 -5.85
C LYS A 214 -23.30 23.01 -6.93
N LEU A 215 -22.09 22.47 -6.75
CA LEU A 215 -21.55 21.42 -7.63
C LEU A 215 -22.28 20.08 -7.52
N SER A 216 -22.87 19.79 -6.36
CA SER A 216 -23.59 18.55 -6.11
C SER A 216 -25.08 18.60 -6.45
N SER A 217 -25.72 19.75 -6.25
CA SER A 217 -27.16 19.94 -6.41
C SER A 217 -27.55 20.26 -7.85
N THR A 218 -26.66 20.92 -8.61
CA THR A 218 -26.98 21.40 -9.95
C THR A 218 -26.41 20.50 -11.05
N THR A 219 -27.14 20.40 -12.17
CA THR A 219 -26.66 19.73 -13.39
C THR A 219 -26.21 20.72 -14.47
N ASN A 220 -26.48 22.02 -14.25
CA ASN A 220 -26.22 23.10 -15.20
C ASN A 220 -24.71 23.33 -15.39
N PRO A 221 -24.17 23.21 -16.62
CA PRO A 221 -22.74 23.38 -16.90
C PRO A 221 -22.21 24.78 -16.56
N VAL A 222 -23.04 25.81 -16.59
CA VAL A 222 -22.60 27.19 -16.30
C VAL A 222 -22.25 27.36 -14.82
N ILE A 223 -23.11 26.85 -13.92
CA ILE A 223 -22.86 26.85 -12.47
C ILE A 223 -21.66 25.96 -12.15
N GLY A 224 -21.64 24.74 -12.73
CA GLY A 224 -20.54 23.80 -12.52
C GLY A 224 -19.19 24.39 -12.93
N ASN A 225 -19.11 25.07 -14.08
CA ASN A 225 -17.91 25.74 -14.54
C ASN A 225 -17.49 26.90 -13.61
N ALA A 226 -18.44 27.75 -13.19
CA ALA A 226 -18.16 28.87 -12.29
C ALA A 226 -17.62 28.39 -10.94
N ALA A 227 -18.28 27.41 -10.31
CA ALA A 227 -17.85 26.83 -9.05
C ALA A 227 -16.51 26.08 -9.18
N THR A 228 -16.31 25.31 -10.25
CA THR A 228 -15.03 24.61 -10.52
C THR A 228 -13.88 25.60 -10.70
N LYS A 229 -14.09 26.70 -11.44
CA LYS A 229 -13.08 27.76 -11.60
C LYS A 229 -12.75 28.44 -10.28
N LEU A 230 -13.74 28.72 -9.44
CA LEU A 230 -13.52 29.28 -8.10
C LEU A 230 -12.69 28.33 -7.24
N LEU A 231 -13.09 27.06 -7.16
CA LEU A 231 -12.32 26.05 -6.42
C LEU A 231 -10.90 25.88 -6.97
N LEU A 232 -10.72 25.93 -8.29
CA LEU A 232 -9.41 25.88 -8.93
C LEU A 232 -8.56 27.09 -8.58
N SER A 233 -9.12 28.30 -8.62
CA SER A 233 -8.44 29.51 -8.17
C SER A 233 -8.00 29.36 -6.71
N LEU A 234 -8.88 28.92 -5.82
CA LEU A 234 -8.56 28.67 -4.40
C LEU A 234 -7.45 27.63 -4.22
N ALA A 235 -7.53 26.52 -4.93
CA ALA A 235 -6.54 25.44 -4.87
C ALA A 235 -5.16 25.87 -5.37
N LYS A 236 -5.09 26.76 -6.38
CA LYS A 236 -3.82 27.31 -6.89
C LYS A 236 -3.15 28.25 -5.90
N PHE A 237 -3.92 28.96 -5.07
CA PHE A 237 -3.37 29.98 -4.17
C PHE A 237 -2.76 29.40 -2.89
N CYS A 238 -3.28 28.30 -2.35
CA CYS A 238 -2.78 27.76 -1.08
C CYS A 238 -2.90 26.24 -0.98
N GLU A 239 -1.77 25.56 -0.72
CA GLU A 239 -1.73 24.12 -0.46
C GLU A 239 -2.57 23.72 0.77
N GLN A 240 -2.67 24.57 1.79
CA GLN A 240 -3.50 24.30 2.97
C GLN A 240 -4.99 24.20 2.63
N LEU A 241 -5.47 24.97 1.65
CA LEU A 241 -6.86 24.89 1.19
C LEU A 241 -7.10 23.59 0.40
N VAL A 242 -6.09 23.08 -0.31
CA VAL A 242 -6.16 21.75 -0.96
C VAL A 242 -6.29 20.65 0.10
N LYS A 243 -5.53 20.75 1.22
CA LYS A 243 -5.68 19.83 2.38
C LYS A 243 -7.07 19.87 2.96
N LEU A 244 -7.64 21.07 3.16
CA LEU A 244 -8.99 21.22 3.68
C LEU A 244 -10.04 20.63 2.73
N LEU A 245 -9.90 20.87 1.41
CA LEU A 245 -10.79 20.30 0.40
C LEU A 245 -10.74 18.76 0.38
N THR A 246 -9.55 18.17 0.44
CA THR A 246 -9.37 16.71 0.39
C THR A 246 -9.77 16.00 1.68
N THR A 247 -9.60 16.65 2.84
CA THR A 247 -9.96 16.07 4.15
C THR A 247 -11.46 16.18 4.45
N ARG A 248 -12.08 17.33 4.18
CA ARG A 248 -13.51 17.59 4.46
C ARG A 248 -14.43 16.94 3.43
N TYR A 249 -14.09 17.03 2.13
CA TYR A 249 -14.95 16.56 1.05
C TYR A 249 -14.40 15.32 0.36
N LYS A 250 -14.42 14.17 1.06
CA LYS A 250 -13.93 12.88 0.53
C LYS A 250 -14.59 12.47 -0.80
N GLY A 251 -15.83 12.90 -1.05
CA GLY A 251 -16.60 12.62 -2.27
C GLY A 251 -16.35 13.57 -3.44
N LEU A 252 -15.67 14.72 -3.22
CA LEU A 252 -15.53 15.77 -4.25
C LEU A 252 -14.83 15.26 -5.51
N LYS A 253 -13.80 14.44 -5.38
CA LYS A 253 -13.07 13.83 -6.52
C LYS A 253 -13.97 12.95 -7.38
N VAL A 254 -14.79 12.12 -6.73
CA VAL A 254 -15.73 11.22 -7.40
C VAL A 254 -16.82 12.04 -8.08
N LEU A 255 -17.30 13.10 -7.42
CA LEU A 255 -18.30 14.01 -7.95
C LEU A 255 -17.81 14.71 -9.22
N LEU A 256 -16.64 15.34 -9.16
CA LEU A 256 -16.02 16.02 -10.30
C LEU A 256 -15.75 15.07 -11.47
N SER A 257 -15.20 13.88 -11.20
CA SER A 257 -14.90 12.90 -12.25
C SER A 257 -16.13 12.24 -12.87
N LYS A 258 -17.20 11.97 -12.10
CA LYS A 258 -18.38 11.26 -12.62
C LYS A 258 -19.45 12.19 -13.21
N GLN A 259 -19.69 13.34 -12.59
CA GLN A 259 -20.82 14.20 -12.94
C GLN A 259 -20.48 15.31 -13.93
N TRP A 260 -19.20 15.70 -14.02
CA TRP A 260 -18.81 16.91 -14.76
C TRP A 260 -17.86 16.66 -15.95
N MET A 261 -17.31 15.45 -16.09
CA MET A 261 -16.53 15.07 -17.27
C MET A 261 -17.39 15.11 -18.54
N GLY A 262 -16.91 15.80 -19.57
CA GLY A 262 -17.58 15.93 -20.88
C GLY A 262 -18.62 17.03 -20.96
N LYS A 263 -18.72 17.91 -19.96
CA LYS A 263 -19.68 19.04 -19.93
C LYS A 263 -19.12 20.38 -20.45
N GLY A 264 -17.97 20.36 -21.14
CA GLY A 264 -17.44 21.51 -21.89
C GLY A 264 -16.48 22.44 -21.14
N PHE A 265 -16.04 22.08 -19.93
CA PHE A 265 -15.02 22.82 -19.16
C PHE A 265 -13.92 21.90 -18.60
N ASP A 266 -13.65 20.79 -19.31
CA ASP A 266 -12.77 19.70 -18.87
C ASP A 266 -11.34 20.13 -18.56
N ARG A 267 -10.84 21.20 -19.18
CA ARG A 267 -9.50 21.75 -18.90
C ARG A 267 -9.37 22.21 -17.46
N ASP A 268 -10.31 23.03 -17.00
CA ASP A 268 -10.27 23.61 -15.66
C ASP A 268 -10.63 22.53 -14.61
N LEU A 269 -11.52 21.60 -14.97
CA LEU A 269 -11.84 20.40 -14.19
C LEU A 269 -10.63 19.48 -14.00
N SER A 270 -9.88 19.20 -15.08
CA SER A 270 -8.69 18.34 -15.03
C SER A 270 -7.59 18.96 -14.19
N GLN A 271 -7.34 20.28 -14.34
CA GLN A 271 -6.38 20.98 -13.49
C GLN A 271 -6.73 20.91 -12.00
N LEU A 272 -8.02 21.03 -11.65
CA LEU A 272 -8.46 20.89 -10.27
C LEU A 272 -8.28 19.46 -9.77
N LEU A 273 -8.64 18.46 -10.58
CA LEU A 273 -8.45 17.05 -10.25
C LEU A 273 -6.97 16.72 -10.04
N ASP A 274 -6.07 17.20 -10.92
CA ASP A 274 -4.64 16.98 -10.82
C ASP A 274 -4.08 17.51 -9.50
N LEU A 275 -4.45 18.73 -9.09
CA LEU A 275 -4.06 19.29 -7.79
C LEU A 275 -4.59 18.46 -6.62
N LEU A 276 -5.84 18.00 -6.68
CA LEU A 276 -6.44 17.16 -5.65
C LEU A 276 -5.81 15.75 -5.61
N TYR A 277 -5.30 15.22 -6.72
CA TYR A 277 -4.62 13.92 -6.79
C TYR A 277 -3.13 14.00 -6.42
N LEU A 278 -2.43 15.09 -6.74
CA LEU A 278 -1.01 15.32 -6.40
C LEU A 278 -0.78 15.30 -4.89
N GLU A 279 -1.71 15.82 -4.10
CA GLU A 279 -1.53 15.83 -2.65
C GLU A 279 -1.64 14.42 -2.02
N GLN A 280 -2.38 13.51 -2.65
CA GLN A 280 -2.52 12.13 -2.19
C GLN A 280 -1.29 11.26 -2.53
N SER A 281 -0.38 11.75 -3.40
CA SER A 281 0.84 11.02 -3.75
C SER A 281 1.95 11.10 -2.71
N ASN A 282 1.93 12.03 -1.75
CA ASN A 282 3.04 12.21 -0.81
C ASN A 282 3.11 11.19 0.35
N GLY A 283 2.39 10.06 0.28
CA GLY A 283 2.69 8.99 1.24
C GLY A 283 1.87 7.70 1.17
N LYS A 284 0.60 7.75 0.74
CA LYS A 284 -0.27 6.56 0.72
C LYS A 284 -0.43 5.93 -0.66
N GLY A 285 -0.60 6.74 -1.71
CA GLY A 285 -0.80 6.24 -3.07
C GLY A 285 0.44 5.58 -3.69
N GLU A 286 1.64 6.09 -3.38
CA GLU A 286 2.89 5.54 -3.90
C GLU A 286 3.25 4.21 -3.23
N MET A 287 3.07 4.09 -1.91
CA MET A 287 3.26 2.83 -1.20
C MET A 287 2.28 1.75 -1.67
N GLN A 288 1.04 2.11 -1.98
CA GLN A 288 0.04 1.18 -2.48
C GLN A 288 0.31 0.77 -3.94
N ARG A 289 0.82 1.68 -4.78
CA ARG A 289 1.32 1.36 -6.14
C ARG A 289 2.55 0.47 -6.10
N GLN A 290 3.51 0.75 -5.23
CA GLN A 290 4.69 -0.09 -5.01
C GLN A 290 4.30 -1.47 -4.48
N HIS A 291 3.32 -1.54 -3.59
CA HIS A 291 2.77 -2.80 -3.10
C HIS A 291 2.07 -3.59 -4.22
N GLN A 292 1.23 -2.97 -5.03
CA GLN A 292 0.60 -3.62 -6.19
C GLN A 292 1.63 -4.10 -7.21
N ALA A 293 2.64 -3.28 -7.52
CA ALA A 293 3.74 -3.67 -8.40
C ALA A 293 4.53 -4.85 -7.82
N ALA A 294 4.83 -4.83 -6.51
CA ALA A 294 5.47 -5.94 -5.83
C ALA A 294 4.61 -7.21 -5.86
N CYS A 295 3.30 -7.12 -5.64
CA CYS A 295 2.37 -8.23 -5.75
C CYS A 295 2.34 -8.81 -7.17
N LEU A 296 2.36 -7.97 -8.22
CA LEU A 296 2.40 -8.40 -9.61
C LEU A 296 3.71 -9.13 -9.95
N ILE A 297 4.85 -8.57 -9.53
CA ILE A 297 6.17 -9.20 -9.69
C ILE A 297 6.24 -10.52 -8.93
N GLN A 298 5.69 -10.56 -7.71
CA GLN A 298 5.64 -11.78 -6.91
C GLN A 298 4.72 -12.83 -7.53
N ALA A 299 3.55 -12.45 -8.03
CA ALA A 299 2.61 -13.36 -8.65
C ALA A 299 3.18 -13.95 -9.95
N THR A 300 3.80 -13.11 -10.78
CA THR A 300 4.46 -13.53 -12.02
C THR A 300 5.64 -14.45 -11.75
N TRP A 301 6.48 -14.13 -10.75
CA TRP A 301 7.58 -14.99 -10.31
C TRP A 301 7.10 -16.33 -9.73
N ARG A 302 6.12 -16.32 -8.81
CA ARG A 302 5.51 -17.54 -8.26
C ARG A 302 4.93 -18.41 -9.38
N GLY A 303 4.22 -17.79 -10.33
CA GLY A 303 3.69 -18.47 -11.51
C GLY A 303 4.79 -19.08 -12.40
N PHE A 304 5.87 -18.35 -12.65
CA PHE A 304 7.04 -18.86 -13.38
C PHE A 304 7.69 -20.04 -12.63
N GLN A 305 7.88 -19.93 -11.32
CA GLN A 305 8.46 -20.98 -10.49
C GLN A 305 7.61 -22.26 -10.51
N THR A 306 6.29 -22.13 -10.39
CA THR A 306 5.34 -23.25 -10.49
C THR A 306 5.40 -23.90 -11.87
N ARG A 307 5.36 -23.11 -12.95
CA ARG A 307 5.48 -23.62 -14.33
C ARG A 307 6.82 -24.34 -14.56
N LYS A 308 7.92 -23.82 -14.01
CA LYS A 308 9.24 -24.46 -14.08
C LYS A 308 9.28 -25.79 -13.33
N ARG A 309 8.61 -25.90 -12.17
CA ARG A 309 8.48 -27.16 -11.41
C ARG A 309 7.60 -28.17 -12.15
N LEU A 310 6.46 -27.73 -12.69
CA LEU A 310 5.56 -28.59 -13.47
C LEU A 310 6.23 -29.13 -14.73
N LYS A 311 7.05 -28.33 -15.43
CA LYS A 311 7.84 -28.82 -16.58
C LYS A 311 8.81 -29.95 -16.21
N LYS A 312 9.29 -30.02 -14.97
CA LYS A 312 10.20 -31.08 -14.48
C LYS A 312 9.46 -32.32 -13.97
N LEU A 313 8.17 -32.22 -13.63
CA LEU A 313 7.40 -33.33 -13.08
C LEU A 313 7.32 -34.55 -14.02
N PRO A 314 7.05 -34.39 -15.33
CA PRO A 314 7.04 -35.52 -16.27
C PRO A 314 8.35 -36.29 -16.30
N GLN A 315 9.50 -35.61 -16.16
CA GLN A 315 10.81 -36.27 -16.12
C GLN A 315 10.97 -37.13 -14.86
N ALA A 316 10.54 -36.61 -13.70
CA ALA A 316 10.57 -37.36 -12.44
C ALA A 316 9.63 -38.58 -12.49
N VAL A 317 8.41 -38.41 -13.00
CA VAL A 317 7.44 -39.50 -13.18
C VAL A 317 7.98 -40.54 -14.14
N THR A 318 8.57 -40.12 -15.27
CA THR A 318 9.18 -41.05 -16.25
C THR A 318 10.36 -41.80 -15.64
N ALA A 319 11.20 -41.14 -14.84
CA ALA A 319 12.31 -41.79 -14.15
C ALA A 319 11.83 -42.85 -13.15
N LEU A 320 10.77 -42.54 -12.38
CA LEU A 320 10.15 -43.48 -11.45
C LEU A 320 9.48 -44.66 -12.17
N GLN A 321 8.76 -44.39 -13.26
CA GLN A 321 8.18 -45.46 -14.08
C GLN A 321 9.26 -46.36 -14.69
N ARG A 322 10.37 -45.79 -15.16
CA ARG A 322 11.52 -46.54 -15.68
C ARG A 322 12.17 -47.39 -14.59
N SER A 323 12.42 -46.83 -13.40
CA SER A 323 13.02 -47.57 -12.29
C SER A 323 12.11 -48.70 -11.81
N PHE A 324 10.80 -48.46 -11.71
CA PHE A 324 9.82 -49.48 -11.37
C PHE A 324 9.80 -50.63 -12.39
N ARG A 325 9.73 -50.30 -13.69
CA ARG A 325 9.79 -51.31 -14.76
C ARG A 325 11.09 -52.11 -14.73
N ALA A 326 12.23 -51.45 -14.49
CA ALA A 326 13.53 -52.11 -14.36
C ALA A 326 13.59 -53.05 -13.15
N LYS A 327 13.12 -52.59 -11.98
CA LYS A 327 13.05 -53.40 -10.75
C LYS A 327 12.19 -54.64 -10.98
N ARG A 328 11.00 -54.47 -11.55
CA ARG A 328 10.09 -55.58 -11.85
C ARG A 328 10.68 -56.58 -12.84
N LYS A 329 11.42 -56.11 -13.85
CA LYS A 329 12.16 -56.97 -14.79
C LYS A 329 13.27 -57.74 -14.08
N GLN A 330 14.03 -57.10 -13.19
CA GLN A 330 15.09 -57.74 -12.40
C GLN A 330 14.54 -58.80 -11.45
N GLU A 331 13.43 -58.52 -10.76
CA GLU A 331 12.76 -59.49 -9.88
C GLU A 331 12.32 -60.74 -10.66
N LEU A 332 11.68 -60.55 -11.82
CA LEU A 332 11.31 -61.65 -12.70
C LEU A 332 12.51 -62.45 -13.19
N GLN A 333 13.62 -61.78 -13.54
CA GLN A 333 14.85 -62.46 -13.94
C GLN A 333 15.49 -63.24 -12.79
N HIS A 334 15.50 -62.68 -11.57
CA HIS A 334 15.99 -63.37 -10.38
C HIS A 334 15.16 -64.61 -10.09
N LEU A 335 13.84 -64.52 -10.16
CA LEU A 335 12.94 -65.65 -9.92
C LEU A 335 13.10 -66.74 -11.00
N LYS A 336 13.30 -66.37 -12.27
CA LYS A 336 13.64 -67.33 -13.33
C LYS A 336 14.97 -68.03 -13.06
N LYS A 337 16.02 -67.29 -12.72
CA LYS A 337 17.33 -67.85 -12.37
C LYS A 337 17.25 -68.78 -11.17
N GLN A 338 16.50 -68.43 -10.13
CA GLN A 338 16.29 -69.29 -8.97
C GLN A 338 15.64 -70.61 -9.37
N LYS A 339 14.60 -70.58 -10.21
CA LYS A 339 13.96 -71.79 -10.75
C LYS A 339 14.91 -72.63 -11.60
N GLU A 340 15.70 -71.98 -12.47
CA GLU A 340 16.73 -72.64 -13.28
C GLU A 340 17.80 -73.30 -12.40
N ASP A 341 18.28 -72.61 -11.37
CA ASP A 341 19.27 -73.12 -10.41
C ASP A 341 18.70 -74.29 -9.58
N GLU A 342 17.45 -74.22 -9.15
CA GLU A 342 16.75 -75.30 -8.45
C GLU A 342 16.58 -76.52 -9.35
N ALA A 343 16.14 -76.33 -10.59
CA ALA A 343 16.03 -77.40 -11.58
C ALA A 343 17.39 -78.04 -11.86
N LEU A 344 18.45 -77.24 -12.00
CA LEU A 344 19.81 -77.74 -12.19
C LEU A 344 20.29 -78.53 -10.97
N LYS A 345 20.05 -78.04 -9.75
CA LYS A 345 20.38 -78.77 -8.51
C LYS A 345 19.68 -80.13 -8.46
N GLN A 346 18.39 -80.18 -8.77
CA GLN A 346 17.62 -81.43 -8.84
C GLN A 346 18.19 -82.37 -9.91
N GLN A 347 18.50 -81.86 -11.10
CA GLN A 347 19.11 -82.64 -12.17
C GLN A 347 20.48 -83.20 -11.75
N MET A 348 21.34 -82.38 -11.13
CA MET A 348 22.63 -82.84 -10.62
C MET A 348 22.49 -83.89 -9.52
N GLN A 349 21.51 -83.75 -8.62
CA GLN A 349 21.21 -84.76 -7.61
C GLN A 349 20.78 -86.09 -8.25
N LEU A 350 19.88 -86.05 -9.22
CA LEU A 350 19.45 -87.23 -9.97
C LEU A 350 20.62 -87.87 -10.73
N GLN A 351 21.48 -87.08 -11.37
CA GLN A 351 22.68 -87.58 -12.04
C GLN A 351 23.64 -88.24 -11.04
N ARG A 352 23.87 -87.63 -9.87
CA ARG A 352 24.68 -88.24 -8.81
C ARG A 352 24.09 -89.55 -8.32
N GLN A 353 22.78 -89.61 -8.07
CA GLN A 353 22.12 -90.85 -7.65
C GLN A 353 22.23 -91.94 -8.70
N ARG A 354 22.01 -91.63 -9.99
CA ARG A 354 22.17 -92.57 -11.10
C ARG A 354 23.62 -93.06 -11.21
N ALA A 355 24.60 -92.14 -11.13
CA ALA A 355 26.01 -92.49 -11.15
C ALA A 355 26.40 -93.39 -9.97
N MET A 356 25.90 -93.10 -8.77
CA MET A 356 26.09 -93.95 -7.59
C MET A 356 25.48 -95.34 -7.78
N ARG A 357 24.25 -95.43 -8.30
CA ARG A 357 23.60 -96.72 -8.62
C ARG A 357 24.43 -97.52 -9.62
N HIS A 358 24.79 -96.93 -10.75
CA HIS A 358 25.63 -97.59 -11.75
C HIS A 358 27.01 -97.98 -11.23
N PHE A 359 27.59 -97.18 -10.33
CA PHE A 359 28.83 -97.54 -9.66
C PHE A 359 28.66 -98.78 -8.77
N HIS A 360 27.63 -98.81 -7.92
CA HIS A 360 27.33 -99.97 -7.07
C HIS A 360 27.00 -101.22 -7.91
N GLU A 361 26.19 -101.09 -8.96
CA GLU A 361 25.88 -102.19 -9.91
C GLU A 361 27.16 -102.78 -10.51
N ARG A 362 28.09 -101.93 -10.96
CA ARG A 362 29.39 -102.37 -11.48
C ARG A 362 30.26 -103.03 -10.41
N GLN A 363 30.25 -102.51 -9.18
CA GLN A 363 30.99 -103.13 -8.07
C GLN A 363 30.42 -104.50 -7.71
N LEU A 364 29.09 -104.65 -7.67
CA LEU A 364 28.42 -105.93 -7.42
C LEU A 364 28.76 -106.94 -8.51
N ALA A 365 28.63 -106.57 -9.79
CA ALA A 365 28.98 -107.44 -10.91
C ALA A 365 30.46 -107.86 -10.90
N LEU A 366 31.37 -106.96 -10.49
CA LEU A 366 32.78 -107.32 -10.32
C LEU A 366 32.99 -108.30 -9.15
N LEU A 367 32.32 -108.09 -8.02
CA LEU A 367 32.40 -109.00 -6.86
C LEU A 367 31.82 -110.39 -7.17
N GLU A 368 30.79 -110.48 -8.00
CA GLU A 368 30.22 -111.76 -8.48
C GLU A 368 31.21 -112.58 -9.32
N ILE A 369 32.13 -111.92 -10.04
CA ILE A 369 33.12 -112.57 -10.93
C ILE A 369 34.41 -112.95 -10.18
N ILE A 370 34.76 -112.26 -9.10
CA ILE A 370 36.00 -112.47 -8.36
C ILE A 370 35.91 -113.75 -7.50
N HIS A 371 36.91 -114.62 -7.60
CA HIS A 371 37.01 -115.81 -6.75
C HIS A 371 37.24 -115.42 -5.28
N ALA A 372 36.58 -116.13 -4.34
CA ALA A 372 36.56 -115.80 -2.91
C ALA A 372 37.96 -115.57 -2.28
N SER A 373 38.98 -116.32 -2.72
CA SER A 373 40.37 -116.17 -2.21
C SER A 373 41.09 -114.90 -2.66
N GLN A 374 40.56 -114.15 -3.64
CA GLN A 374 41.16 -112.94 -4.20
C GLN A 374 40.44 -111.65 -3.75
N VAL A 375 39.30 -111.77 -3.06
CA VAL A 375 38.47 -110.64 -2.61
C VAL A 375 39.25 -109.71 -1.66
N ASP A 376 40.01 -110.27 -0.72
CA ASP A 376 40.79 -109.47 0.24
C ASP A 376 41.88 -108.62 -0.42
N LYS A 377 42.56 -109.18 -1.43
CA LYS A 377 43.56 -108.44 -2.22
C LYS A 377 42.91 -107.29 -2.98
N HIS A 378 41.73 -107.53 -3.57
CA HIS A 378 40.96 -106.50 -4.26
C HIS A 378 40.49 -105.39 -3.31
N MET A 379 40.01 -105.75 -2.11
CA MET A 379 39.60 -104.77 -1.10
C MET A 379 40.78 -103.88 -0.67
N GLN A 380 41.96 -104.46 -0.40
CA GLN A 380 43.16 -103.69 -0.06
C GLN A 380 43.59 -102.73 -1.18
N GLU A 381 43.50 -103.13 -2.44
CA GLU A 381 43.76 -102.23 -3.58
C GLU A 381 42.77 -101.08 -3.66
N MET A 382 41.48 -101.34 -3.38
CA MET A 382 40.44 -100.31 -3.36
C MET A 382 40.62 -99.34 -2.20
N GLU A 383 41.02 -99.81 -1.02
CA GLU A 383 41.41 -98.97 0.11
C GLU A 383 42.62 -98.09 -0.22
N ARG A 384 43.63 -98.63 -0.91
CA ARG A 384 44.77 -97.84 -1.35
C ARG A 384 44.36 -96.76 -2.36
N LYS A 385 43.51 -97.10 -3.34
CA LYS A 385 42.99 -96.15 -4.34
C LYS A 385 42.10 -95.07 -3.69
N SER A 386 41.30 -95.42 -2.70
CA SER A 386 40.44 -94.48 -1.98
C SER A 386 41.28 -93.52 -1.12
N ALA A 387 42.28 -94.03 -0.40
CA ALA A 387 43.23 -93.22 0.36
C ALA A 387 43.96 -92.20 -0.54
N LEU A 388 44.45 -92.63 -1.72
CA LEU A 388 45.08 -91.72 -2.69
C LEU A 388 44.11 -90.65 -3.19
N THR A 389 42.84 -91.02 -3.40
CA THR A 389 41.79 -90.08 -3.83
C THR A 389 41.53 -89.03 -2.75
N ILE A 390 41.33 -89.47 -1.50
CA ILE A 390 41.11 -88.57 -0.34
C ILE A 390 42.30 -87.63 -0.17
N GLN A 391 43.52 -88.16 -0.20
CA GLN A 391 44.75 -87.35 -0.09
C GLN A 391 44.85 -86.33 -1.23
N ARG A 392 44.51 -86.70 -2.46
CA ARG A 392 44.47 -85.79 -3.61
C ARG A 392 43.43 -84.68 -3.41
N PHE A 393 42.21 -85.02 -2.99
CA PHE A 393 41.16 -84.04 -2.71
C PHE A 393 41.54 -83.10 -1.56
N TRP A 394 42.17 -83.61 -0.50
CA TRP A 394 42.66 -82.81 0.63
C TRP A 394 43.75 -81.82 0.22
N ARG A 395 44.75 -82.27 -0.55
CA ARG A 395 45.79 -81.39 -1.11
C ARG A 395 45.15 -80.27 -1.95
N GLY A 396 44.16 -80.61 -2.78
CA GLY A 396 43.40 -79.63 -3.55
C GLY A 396 42.57 -78.67 -2.70
N TYR A 397 41.91 -79.16 -1.64
CA TYR A 397 41.14 -78.34 -0.71
C TYR A 397 42.05 -77.35 0.03
N ARG A 398 43.20 -77.81 0.53
CA ARG A 398 44.20 -76.97 1.21
C ARG A 398 44.68 -75.84 0.30
N ALA A 399 45.03 -76.15 -0.96
CA ALA A 399 45.45 -75.14 -1.93
C ALA A 399 44.34 -74.11 -2.22
N ARG A 400 43.09 -74.56 -2.41
CA ARG A 400 41.94 -73.67 -2.61
C ARG A 400 41.69 -72.78 -1.39
N ARG A 401 41.78 -73.33 -0.18
CA ARG A 401 41.59 -72.58 1.08
C ARG A 401 42.65 -71.48 1.21
N TYR A 402 43.92 -71.81 0.96
CA TYR A 402 45.00 -70.82 0.97
C TYR A 402 44.78 -69.72 -0.08
N PHE A 403 44.40 -70.10 -1.31
CA PHE A 403 44.06 -69.13 -2.35
C PHE A 403 42.86 -68.23 -1.97
N HIS A 404 41.83 -68.77 -1.34
CA HIS A 404 40.67 -67.98 -0.88
C HIS A 404 41.08 -66.98 0.20
N GLN A 405 41.93 -67.39 1.15
CA GLN A 405 42.49 -66.50 2.16
C GLN A 405 43.33 -65.37 1.52
N GLN A 406 44.22 -65.70 0.58
CA GLN A 406 44.98 -64.69 -0.18
C GLN A 406 44.08 -63.75 -1.00
N LYS A 407 43.03 -64.28 -1.62
CA LYS A 407 42.06 -63.47 -2.37
C LYS A 407 41.29 -62.53 -1.45
N GLN A 408 40.97 -62.97 -0.23
CA GLN A 408 40.30 -62.14 0.77
C GLN A 408 41.23 -61.03 1.29
N SER A 409 42.47 -61.35 1.66
CA SER A 409 43.44 -60.34 2.08
C SER A 409 43.72 -59.30 0.98
N LEU A 410 43.77 -59.72 -0.28
CA LEU A 410 43.93 -58.81 -1.42
C LEU A 410 42.70 -57.90 -1.62
N LYS A 411 41.48 -58.38 -1.33
CA LYS A 411 40.28 -57.52 -1.34
C LYS A 411 40.33 -56.49 -0.22
N GLU A 412 40.70 -56.90 0.98
CA GLU A 412 40.85 -56.02 2.15
C GLU A 412 41.91 -54.95 1.90
N TYR A 413 43.07 -55.34 1.36
CA TYR A 413 44.13 -54.40 0.97
C TYR A 413 43.64 -53.40 -0.10
N LYS A 414 42.96 -53.87 -1.15
CA LYS A 414 42.39 -52.98 -2.17
C LYS A 414 41.37 -52.00 -1.59
N ALA A 415 40.52 -52.46 -0.67
CA ALA A 415 39.57 -51.59 0.01
C ALA A 415 40.28 -50.53 0.87
N ALA A 416 41.31 -50.93 1.64
CA ALA A 416 42.14 -50.03 2.43
C ALA A 416 42.79 -48.96 1.54
N VAL A 417 43.36 -49.33 0.39
CA VAL A 417 43.96 -48.39 -0.57
C VAL A 417 42.93 -47.39 -1.11
N ILE A 418 41.69 -47.83 -1.40
CA ILE A 418 40.62 -46.93 -1.86
C ILE A 418 40.26 -45.92 -0.77
N ILE A 419 40.12 -46.37 0.48
CA ILE A 419 39.82 -45.50 1.63
C ILE A 419 40.97 -44.51 1.86
N GLN A 420 42.21 -44.98 1.86
CA GLN A 420 43.40 -44.12 2.02
C GLN A 420 43.47 -43.06 0.90
N ARG A 421 43.23 -43.44 -0.37
CA ARG A 421 43.18 -42.49 -1.49
C ARG A 421 42.06 -41.46 -1.31
N ALA A 422 40.90 -41.87 -0.84
CA ALA A 422 39.78 -40.96 -0.57
C ALA A 422 40.11 -39.98 0.56
N ALA A 423 40.74 -40.46 1.64
CA ALA A 423 41.19 -39.64 2.76
C ALA A 423 42.26 -38.62 2.34
N CYS A 424 43.28 -39.03 1.56
CA CYS A 424 44.29 -38.12 1.02
C CYS A 424 43.65 -37.02 0.14
N LYS A 425 42.73 -37.39 -0.77
CA LYS A 425 42.00 -36.40 -1.59
C LYS A 425 41.15 -35.44 -0.73
N PHE A 426 40.52 -35.94 0.33
CA PHE A 426 39.77 -35.10 1.26
C PHE A 426 40.69 -34.12 2.01
N LEU A 427 41.84 -34.59 2.51
CA LEU A 427 42.83 -33.76 3.18
C LEU A 427 43.43 -32.71 2.23
N GLU A 428 43.70 -33.05 0.98
CA GLU A 428 44.12 -32.08 -0.05
C GLU A 428 43.05 -31.02 -0.30
N LYS A 429 41.78 -31.41 -0.46
CA LYS A 429 40.65 -30.46 -0.58
C LYS A 429 40.56 -29.54 0.65
N ARG A 430 40.79 -30.08 1.85
CA ARG A 430 40.80 -29.31 3.10
C ARG A 430 41.98 -28.33 3.18
N ARG A 431 43.18 -28.75 2.75
CA ARG A 431 44.36 -27.86 2.64
C ARG A 431 44.09 -26.73 1.64
N LYS A 432 43.56 -27.03 0.45
CA LYS A 432 43.17 -26.01 -0.54
C LYS A 432 42.13 -25.02 -0.01
N LYS A 433 41.16 -25.48 0.79
CA LYS A 433 40.18 -24.60 1.47
C LYS A 433 40.80 -23.72 2.56
N ARG A 434 41.80 -24.22 3.32
CA ARG A 434 42.51 -23.42 4.34
C ARG A 434 43.34 -22.26 3.76
N VAL A 435 43.77 -22.35 2.50
CA VAL A 435 44.48 -21.26 1.81
C VAL A 435 43.56 -20.06 1.51
N LEU A 436 42.23 -20.21 1.63
CA LEU A 436 41.22 -19.18 1.31
C LEU A 436 40.56 -18.57 2.58
N SER A 437 41.32 -18.34 3.64
CA SER A 437 40.91 -17.56 4.83
C SER A 437 42.04 -16.59 5.23
N PRO A 438 41.69 -15.43 5.83
CA PRO A 438 42.09 -14.11 5.36
C PRO A 438 43.53 -13.74 5.71
N TRP A 439 44.21 -13.13 4.74
CA TRP A 439 45.52 -12.46 4.88
C TRP A 439 46.63 -13.36 5.43
N LYS A 440 47.30 -14.06 4.50
CA LYS A 440 48.75 -14.20 4.68
C LYS A 440 49.30 -12.78 4.77
N ASP A 441 50.07 -12.47 5.81
CA ASP A 441 50.97 -11.33 5.78
C ASP A 441 51.79 -11.44 4.50
N THR A 442 51.38 -10.67 3.49
CA THR A 442 52.16 -10.49 2.28
C THR A 442 53.46 -9.89 2.77
N LYS A 443 54.59 -10.55 2.49
CA LYS A 443 55.92 -9.91 2.56
C LYS A 443 55.75 -8.47 2.10
N GLY A 444 56.06 -7.53 2.99
CA GLY A 444 55.75 -6.11 2.79
C GLY A 444 56.13 -5.69 1.39
N LEU A 445 55.16 -5.09 0.68
CA LEU A 445 55.36 -4.52 -0.65
C LEU A 445 56.64 -3.67 -0.60
N THR A 446 57.67 -4.05 -1.35
CA THR A 446 58.93 -3.28 -1.42
C THR A 446 58.58 -1.85 -1.84
N ASP A 447 59.23 -0.83 -1.25
CA ASP A 447 58.83 0.56 -1.48
C ASP A 447 58.86 0.97 -2.96
N GLU A 448 59.70 0.32 -3.77
CA GLU A 448 59.73 0.45 -5.23
C GLU A 448 58.42 -0.01 -5.90
N GLN A 449 57.85 -1.14 -5.45
CA GLN A 449 56.57 -1.64 -5.96
C GLN A 449 55.40 -0.77 -5.48
N ARG A 450 55.48 -0.20 -4.28
CA ARG A 450 54.52 0.81 -3.81
C ARG A 450 54.55 2.03 -4.70
N LEU A 451 55.74 2.56 -5.00
CA LEU A 451 55.92 3.72 -5.87
C LEU A 451 55.41 3.45 -7.29
N ALA A 452 55.74 2.29 -7.87
CA ALA A 452 55.27 1.91 -9.20
C ALA A 452 53.74 1.75 -9.27
N LEU A 453 53.11 1.19 -8.23
CA LEU A 453 51.65 1.10 -8.14
C LEU A 453 51.00 2.47 -7.92
N LYS A 454 51.63 3.32 -7.10
CA LYS A 454 51.16 4.69 -6.86
C LYS A 454 51.22 5.52 -8.14
N GLN A 455 52.31 5.42 -8.90
CA GLN A 455 52.44 6.03 -10.23
C GLN A 455 51.35 5.54 -11.19
N LYS A 456 51.06 4.23 -11.24
CA LYS A 456 49.97 3.70 -12.08
C LYS A 456 48.60 4.25 -11.69
N VAL A 457 48.35 4.41 -10.39
CA VAL A 457 47.11 4.99 -9.87
C VAL A 457 47.03 6.49 -10.21
N ASP A 458 48.13 7.22 -10.03
CA ASP A 458 48.23 8.65 -10.33
C ASP A 458 48.06 8.91 -11.84
N ASP A 459 48.66 8.08 -12.70
CA ASP A 459 48.49 8.15 -14.15
C ASP A 459 47.05 7.85 -14.57
N TYR A 460 46.38 6.89 -13.93
CA TYR A 460 44.97 6.59 -14.16
C TYR A 460 44.05 7.73 -13.70
N ILE A 461 44.34 8.36 -12.56
CA ILE A 461 43.60 9.52 -12.06
C ILE A 461 43.78 10.74 -12.98
N LYS A 462 44.98 10.95 -13.55
CA LYS A 462 45.23 11.98 -14.56
C LYS A 462 44.44 11.75 -15.85
N LEU A 463 44.31 10.49 -16.27
CA LEU A 463 43.53 10.11 -17.46
C LEU A 463 42.01 10.18 -17.22
N HIS A 464 41.58 10.04 -15.97
CA HIS A 464 40.17 10.08 -15.56
C HIS A 464 39.96 11.03 -14.37
N PRO A 465 40.08 12.35 -14.59
CA PRO A 465 39.83 13.33 -13.54
C PRO A 465 38.38 13.21 -13.09
N ALA A 466 38.18 12.84 -11.83
CA ALA A 466 36.85 12.83 -11.23
C ALA A 466 36.28 14.25 -11.22
N SER A 467 34.97 14.37 -11.38
CA SER A 467 34.26 15.64 -11.19
C SER A 467 34.67 16.24 -9.84
N GLN A 468 35.02 17.53 -9.80
CA GLN A 468 35.44 18.21 -8.58
C GLN A 468 34.32 18.15 -7.54
N MET A 469 34.39 17.14 -6.68
CA MET A 469 33.60 17.04 -5.47
C MET A 469 34.34 17.82 -4.37
N SER A 470 33.63 18.67 -3.63
CA SER A 470 34.17 19.34 -2.45
C SER A 470 34.75 18.31 -1.47
N GLU A 471 35.87 18.65 -0.81
CA GLU A 471 36.54 17.79 0.18
C GLU A 471 35.58 17.38 1.31
N GLU A 472 34.66 18.28 1.68
CA GLU A 472 33.60 18.04 2.66
C GLU A 472 32.64 16.94 2.20
N MET A 473 32.16 17.00 0.95
CA MET A 473 31.28 15.98 0.36
C MET A 473 31.97 14.62 0.27
N SER A 474 33.29 14.58 0.05
CA SER A 474 34.05 13.32 0.01
C SER A 474 34.16 12.68 1.39
N LYS A 475 34.35 13.49 2.44
CA LYS A 475 34.41 13.02 3.83
C LYS A 475 33.04 12.52 4.28
N GLU A 476 31.97 13.21 3.90
CA GLU A 476 30.59 12.78 4.15
C GLU A 476 30.25 11.46 3.43
N LEU A 477 30.65 11.28 2.18
CA LEU A 477 30.44 10.00 1.50
C LEU A 477 31.21 8.86 2.16
N TYR A 478 32.42 9.14 2.64
CA TYR A 478 33.23 8.15 3.35
C TYR A 478 32.59 7.72 4.67
N THR A 479 32.11 8.68 5.48
CA THR A 479 31.41 8.37 6.73
C THR A 479 30.12 7.61 6.46
N GLN A 480 29.33 8.03 5.47
CA GLN A 480 28.12 7.32 5.06
C GLN A 480 28.40 5.89 4.57
N ALA A 481 29.50 5.67 3.84
CA ALA A 481 29.91 4.34 3.39
C ALA A 481 30.32 3.45 4.58
N GLN A 482 31.05 3.99 5.55
CA GLN A 482 31.43 3.27 6.77
C GLN A 482 30.21 2.92 7.63
N GLU A 483 29.26 3.85 7.78
CA GLU A 483 28.01 3.60 8.50
C GLU A 483 27.19 2.50 7.84
N LYS A 484 27.03 2.54 6.51
CA LYS A 484 26.33 1.49 5.76
C LYS A 484 27.01 0.12 5.91
N LEU A 485 28.34 0.08 5.93
CA LEU A 485 29.09 -1.15 6.17
C LEU A 485 28.87 -1.68 7.59
N ALA A 486 28.90 -0.80 8.60
CA ALA A 486 28.63 -1.18 9.98
C ALA A 486 27.21 -1.74 10.16
N GLN A 487 26.21 -1.09 9.56
CA GLN A 487 24.83 -1.57 9.54
C GLN A 487 24.70 -2.94 8.85
N PHE A 488 25.38 -3.14 7.73
CA PHE A 488 25.39 -4.43 7.02
C PHE A 488 26.01 -5.54 7.88
N LEU A 489 27.15 -5.29 8.52
CA LEU A 489 27.82 -6.26 9.38
C LEU A 489 26.94 -6.63 10.60
N LEU A 490 26.29 -5.65 11.21
CA LEU A 490 25.34 -5.87 12.30
C LEU A 490 24.17 -6.77 11.83
N ARG A 491 23.55 -6.43 10.70
CA ARG A 491 22.43 -7.20 10.12
C ARG A 491 22.85 -8.63 9.75
N SER A 492 24.01 -8.79 9.13
CA SER A 492 24.58 -10.09 8.77
C SER A 492 24.78 -10.99 10.00
N SER A 493 25.18 -10.41 11.13
CA SER A 493 25.33 -11.16 12.38
C SER A 493 23.98 -11.69 12.93
N LEU A 494 22.92 -10.87 12.83
CA LEU A 494 21.56 -11.26 13.23
C LEU A 494 20.99 -12.34 12.30
N ASP A 495 21.20 -12.18 10.99
CA ASP A 495 20.74 -13.15 9.99
C ASP A 495 21.41 -14.52 10.17
N ARG A 496 22.71 -14.54 10.53
CA ARG A 496 23.43 -15.78 10.87
C ARG A 496 22.83 -16.46 12.10
N ARG A 497 22.53 -15.71 13.18
CA ARG A 497 21.88 -16.27 14.37
C ARG A 497 20.48 -16.81 14.06
N ALA A 498 19.71 -16.10 13.22
CA ALA A 498 18.40 -16.56 12.78
C ALA A 498 18.50 -17.82 11.88
N ALA A 499 19.53 -17.93 11.04
CA ALA A 499 19.79 -19.15 10.26
C ALA A 499 20.15 -20.33 11.17
N GLN A 500 21.06 -20.14 12.13
CA GLN A 500 21.40 -21.16 13.13
C GLN A 500 20.16 -21.61 13.90
N ARG A 501 19.32 -20.69 14.37
CA ARG A 501 18.07 -21.03 15.08
C ARG A 501 17.10 -21.84 14.20
N ARG A 502 17.02 -21.52 12.90
CA ARG A 502 16.21 -22.30 11.95
C ARG A 502 16.78 -23.70 11.76
N GLU A 503 18.09 -23.83 11.62
CA GLU A 503 18.76 -25.13 11.49
C GLU A 503 18.57 -25.99 12.75
N THR A 504 18.68 -25.40 13.95
CA THR A 504 18.42 -26.14 15.21
C THR A 504 16.96 -26.56 15.32
N LEU A 505 16.01 -25.70 14.94
CA LEU A 505 14.58 -26.05 14.92
C LEU A 505 14.28 -27.16 13.92
N LEU A 506 14.88 -27.12 12.73
CA LEU A 506 14.73 -28.17 11.74
C LEU A 506 15.32 -29.50 12.23
N ALA A 507 16.47 -29.48 12.89
CA ALA A 507 17.04 -30.66 13.51
C ALA A 507 16.11 -31.24 14.58
N GLN A 508 15.54 -30.38 15.45
CA GLN A 508 14.58 -30.79 16.47
C GLN A 508 13.31 -31.38 15.86
N VAL A 509 12.72 -30.74 14.85
CA VAL A 509 11.53 -31.26 14.17
C VAL A 509 11.83 -32.61 13.52
N ASN A 510 13.00 -32.78 12.90
CA ASN A 510 13.37 -34.07 12.32
C ASN A 510 13.53 -35.15 13.37
N THR A 511 14.14 -34.86 14.53
CA THR A 511 14.22 -35.82 15.63
C THR A 511 12.84 -36.17 16.19
N ASP A 512 11.95 -35.18 16.32
CA ASP A 512 10.59 -35.40 16.79
C ASP A 512 9.78 -36.25 15.79
N VAL A 513 9.96 -36.01 14.49
CA VAL A 513 9.36 -36.82 13.41
C VAL A 513 9.89 -38.25 13.44
N GLU A 514 11.20 -38.45 13.58
CA GLU A 514 11.79 -39.79 13.69
C GLU A 514 11.29 -40.53 14.94
N LEU A 515 11.11 -39.83 16.07
CA LEU A 515 10.53 -40.39 17.29
C LEU A 515 9.07 -40.81 17.06
N LEU A 516 8.25 -39.96 16.43
CA LEU A 516 6.84 -40.26 16.15
C LEU A 516 6.67 -41.39 15.11
N MET A 517 7.54 -41.46 14.11
CA MET A 517 7.52 -42.53 13.10
C MET A 517 7.88 -43.90 13.69
N ASN A 518 8.64 -43.91 14.78
CA ASN A 518 9.04 -45.12 15.50
C ASN A 518 8.21 -45.34 16.77
N ALA A 519 7.05 -44.69 16.91
CA ALA A 519 6.21 -44.86 18.09
C ALA A 519 5.64 -46.29 18.17
N PRO A 520 5.79 -46.98 19.32
CA PRO A 520 5.23 -48.31 19.51
C PRO A 520 3.69 -48.27 19.48
N GLY A 521 3.07 -49.39 19.10
CA GLY A 521 1.62 -49.52 19.17
C GLY A 521 1.11 -49.42 20.62
N LEU A 522 -0.13 -48.94 20.82
CA LEU A 522 -0.74 -48.75 22.15
C LEU A 522 -0.80 -50.04 23.00
N ALA A 523 -0.69 -51.22 22.40
CA ALA A 523 -0.67 -52.51 23.09
C ALA A 523 0.74 -52.94 23.55
N GLU A 524 1.79 -52.31 23.02
CA GLU A 524 3.20 -52.66 23.23
C GLU A 524 3.96 -51.62 24.08
N THR A 525 3.30 -50.54 24.50
CA THR A 525 3.93 -49.43 25.23
C THR A 525 4.38 -49.82 26.63
N THR A 526 5.66 -49.62 26.93
CA THR A 526 6.20 -49.69 28.29
C THR A 526 6.32 -48.32 28.96
N GLU A 527 6.40 -48.27 30.29
CA GLU A 527 6.51 -47.03 31.09
C GLU A 527 7.74 -46.18 30.69
N LYS A 528 8.81 -46.83 30.23
CA LYS A 528 10.02 -46.16 29.70
C LYS A 528 9.78 -45.46 28.37
N ASP A 529 8.82 -45.92 27.56
CA ASP A 529 8.46 -45.28 26.30
C ASP A 529 7.65 -44.01 26.56
N LEU A 530 6.84 -43.99 27.63
CA LEU A 530 6.07 -42.80 28.03
C LEU A 530 6.99 -41.62 28.36
N ASP A 531 8.10 -41.86 29.06
CA ASP A 531 9.09 -40.81 29.38
C ASP A 531 9.78 -40.21 28.15
N ILE A 532 9.84 -40.95 27.03
CA ILE A 532 10.42 -40.48 25.77
C ILE A 532 9.45 -39.53 25.04
N PHE A 533 8.14 -39.79 25.10
CA PHE A 533 7.11 -38.99 24.42
C PHE A 533 6.54 -37.85 25.29
N MET A 534 6.83 -37.82 26.59
CA MET A 534 6.44 -36.71 27.45
C MET A 534 7.41 -35.53 27.33
N SER A 535 6.85 -34.32 27.22
CA SER A 535 7.65 -33.10 27.34
C SER A 535 8.24 -32.98 28.75
N ARG A 536 9.53 -32.67 28.86
CA ARG A 536 10.19 -32.36 30.15
C ARG A 536 9.62 -31.10 30.82
N SER A 537 8.88 -30.28 30.08
CA SER A 537 8.23 -29.07 30.59
C SER A 537 6.85 -29.41 31.14
N VAL A 538 6.69 -29.29 32.46
CA VAL A 538 5.42 -29.56 33.18
C VAL A 538 4.25 -28.72 32.65
N PRO A 539 4.39 -27.40 32.36
CA PRO A 539 3.30 -26.62 31.75
C PRO A 539 2.87 -27.13 30.38
N VAL A 540 3.82 -27.60 29.56
CA VAL A 540 3.53 -28.12 28.21
C VAL A 540 2.85 -29.48 28.32
N ALA A 541 3.35 -30.37 29.19
CA ALA A 541 2.75 -31.68 29.43
C ALA A 541 1.32 -31.57 29.99
N THR A 542 1.09 -30.68 30.97
CA THR A 542 -0.24 -30.44 31.54
C THR A 542 -1.21 -29.85 30.52
N LYS A 543 -0.77 -28.89 29.70
CA LYS A 543 -1.62 -28.34 28.62
C LYS A 543 -1.93 -29.38 27.54
N ALA A 544 -0.95 -30.22 27.17
CA ALA A 544 -1.16 -31.32 26.23
C ALA A 544 -2.19 -32.32 26.77
N LYS A 545 -2.09 -32.69 28.06
CA LYS A 545 -3.07 -33.56 28.74
C LYS A 545 -4.47 -32.95 28.75
N GLN A 546 -4.59 -31.67 29.09
CA GLN A 546 -5.87 -30.96 29.04
C GLN A 546 -6.46 -30.95 27.62
N SER A 547 -5.64 -30.63 26.61
CA SER A 547 -6.06 -30.62 25.20
C SER A 547 -6.56 -31.99 24.75
N HIS A 548 -5.81 -33.06 25.08
CA HIS A 548 -6.22 -34.43 24.78
C HIS A 548 -7.53 -34.81 25.46
N ASN A 549 -7.70 -34.46 26.74
CA ASN A 549 -8.95 -34.70 27.46
C ASN A 549 -10.13 -33.92 26.84
N SER A 550 -9.92 -32.68 26.42
CA SER A 550 -10.94 -31.91 25.70
C SER A 550 -11.28 -32.53 24.34
N MET A 551 -10.28 -33.01 23.61
CA MET A 551 -10.46 -33.71 22.33
C MET A 551 -11.25 -35.03 22.51
N LEU A 552 -10.93 -35.82 23.54
CA LEU A 552 -11.68 -37.04 23.88
C LEU A 552 -13.13 -36.72 24.25
N LYS A 553 -13.34 -35.70 25.09
CA LYS A 553 -14.69 -35.23 25.42
C LYS A 553 -15.45 -34.82 24.15
N TYR A 554 -14.82 -34.04 23.26
CA TYR A 554 -15.41 -33.62 21.99
C TYR A 554 -15.73 -34.81 21.07
N THR A 555 -14.85 -35.81 20.95
CA THR A 555 -15.11 -37.01 20.14
C THR A 555 -16.26 -37.85 20.70
N CYS A 556 -16.44 -37.89 22.01
CA CYS A 556 -17.58 -38.52 22.66
C CYS A 556 -18.87 -37.70 22.61
N TRP A 557 -18.84 -36.44 22.14
CA TRP A 557 -20.06 -35.66 22.04
C TRP A 557 -20.99 -36.17 20.93
N PRO A 558 -22.31 -36.10 21.15
CA PRO A 558 -23.29 -36.32 20.09
C PRO A 558 -23.05 -35.39 18.89
N TRP A 559 -23.41 -35.84 17.70
CA TRP A 559 -23.10 -35.13 16.44
C TRP A 559 -23.63 -33.67 16.42
N TRP A 560 -24.76 -33.39 17.07
CA TRP A 560 -25.33 -32.03 17.18
C TRP A 560 -24.51 -31.07 18.06
N LYS A 561 -23.72 -31.57 19.02
CA LYS A 561 -22.79 -30.75 19.83
C LYS A 561 -21.42 -30.55 19.17
N LYS A 562 -21.14 -31.31 18.11
CA LYS A 562 -19.94 -31.13 17.28
C LYS A 562 -20.12 -30.05 16.21
N LEU A 563 -21.35 -29.60 16.01
CA LEU A 563 -21.74 -28.46 15.17
C LEU A 563 -21.61 -27.16 15.98
N GLY A 564 -20.50 -26.45 15.84
CA GLY A 564 -20.28 -25.07 16.32
C GLY A 564 -18.81 -24.72 16.13
N ASP A 565 -18.42 -23.86 15.18
CA ASP A 565 -18.57 -22.38 15.22
C ASP A 565 -19.10 -21.72 13.91
N GLU A 566 -19.61 -22.48 12.92
CA GLU A 566 -20.04 -21.87 11.63
C GLU A 566 -21.41 -21.17 11.67
N PHE A 567 -22.15 -21.23 12.79
CA PHE A 567 -23.52 -20.69 12.91
C PHE A 567 -23.81 -19.89 14.19
N VAL A 568 -22.79 -19.51 14.94
CA VAL A 568 -22.99 -18.60 16.09
C VAL A 568 -22.89 -17.18 15.58
N GLU A 569 -24.04 -16.55 15.30
CA GLU A 569 -24.13 -15.10 15.18
C GLU A 569 -23.77 -14.48 16.54
N ASP A 570 -22.94 -13.44 16.52
CA ASP A 570 -22.23 -12.83 17.66
C ASP A 570 -23.12 -12.17 18.75
N ASP A 571 -24.44 -12.36 18.72
CA ASP A 571 -25.38 -11.68 19.61
C ASP A 571 -26.27 -12.67 20.38
N VAL A 572 -25.71 -13.47 21.29
CA VAL A 572 -26.51 -14.09 22.36
C VAL A 572 -25.78 -14.02 23.71
N ILE A 573 -26.47 -13.37 24.65
CA ILE A 573 -26.12 -13.09 26.04
C ILE A 573 -25.72 -14.37 26.81
N PRO A 574 -24.77 -14.32 27.78
CA PRO A 574 -24.28 -15.51 28.48
C PRO A 574 -25.36 -16.36 29.17
N ASP A 575 -25.30 -17.65 28.87
CA ASP A 575 -26.21 -18.76 29.24
C ASP A 575 -26.10 -19.19 30.73
N GLU A 576 -25.67 -18.30 31.62
CA GLU A 576 -25.48 -18.57 33.05
C GLU A 576 -26.81 -18.53 33.85
N ALA A 577 -27.89 -18.00 33.27
CA ALA A 577 -29.19 -17.90 33.93
C ALA A 577 -30.09 -19.16 33.76
N LEU A 578 -29.87 -20.00 32.74
CA LEU A 578 -30.76 -21.14 32.43
C LEU A 578 -30.32 -22.46 33.08
N ASN A 579 -29.08 -22.56 33.55
CA ASN A 579 -28.55 -23.80 34.14
C ASN A 579 -28.90 -23.96 35.64
N ALA A 580 -29.50 -22.96 36.29
CA ALA A 580 -29.90 -23.03 37.69
C ALA A 580 -31.26 -23.72 37.92
N GLU A 581 -32.13 -23.81 36.90
CA GLU A 581 -33.52 -24.30 37.08
C GLU A 581 -33.75 -25.74 36.60
N LEU A 582 -32.80 -26.37 35.90
CA LEU A 582 -32.93 -27.76 35.44
C LEU A 582 -32.22 -28.79 36.36
N GLY A 583 -31.56 -28.34 37.41
CA GLY A 583 -30.83 -29.17 38.37
C GLY A 583 -31.70 -29.93 39.39
N THR A 584 -33.02 -29.77 39.39
CA THR A 584 -33.93 -30.31 40.42
C THR A 584 -34.96 -31.32 39.93
N LEU A 585 -34.97 -31.67 38.65
CA LEU A 585 -35.93 -32.62 38.08
C LEU A 585 -35.21 -33.74 37.32
N PHE A 586 -34.65 -34.70 38.05
CA PHE A 586 -34.57 -36.14 37.69
C PHE A 586 -33.64 -36.86 38.69
N ILE A 587 -34.12 -37.04 39.92
CA ILE A 587 -33.68 -38.12 40.80
C ILE A 587 -34.82 -39.14 40.82
N GLY A 588 -34.63 -40.28 40.15
CA GLY A 588 -35.60 -41.35 40.21
C GLY A 588 -35.30 -42.49 39.24
N GLY A 589 -34.75 -43.58 39.76
CA GLY A 589 -34.85 -44.90 39.13
C GLY A 589 -33.53 -45.64 38.95
N ARG A 590 -33.05 -46.29 40.01
CA ARG A 590 -32.17 -47.46 39.91
C ARG A 590 -32.95 -48.61 39.25
N LYS A 591 -32.36 -49.26 38.25
CA LYS A 591 -32.22 -50.72 38.16
C LYS A 591 -30.87 -51.04 37.54
#